data_AF-A0A969E0J2-F1
#
_entry.id   AF-A0A969E0J2-F1
#
_cell.length_a   1.000
_cell.length_b   1.000
_cell.length_c   1.000
_cell.angle_alpha   90.00
_cell.angle_beta   90.00
_cell.angle_gamma   90.00
#
_symmetry.space_group_name_H-M   'P 1'
#
loop_
_entity.id
_entity.type
_entity.pdbx_description
1 polymer ?
#
loop_
_entity_poly.entity_id
_entity_poly.type
_entity_poly.pdbx_seq_one_letter_code
_entity_poly.pdbx_strand_id
1 'polypeptide(L)'
;MVRIPVFAAAGEPTASVCLSALGSGGHACIGKRLALMVAMGVVSAIAQQFQVQLVSDQPIEIDPRSTLRPKGGIQVMLKARPA
;
A
#
# COMPACT_ATOMS: atom_id res chain seq x y z
N MET A 1 16.12 -21.63 -8.45
CA MET A 1 16.74 -20.36 -8.92
C MET A 1 15.64 -19.42 -9.39
N VAL A 2 14.91 -18.82 -8.43
CA VAL A 2 13.80 -17.90 -8.72
C VAL A 2 14.38 -16.48 -8.70
N ARG A 3 14.56 -15.88 -9.87
CA ARG A 3 14.84 -14.44 -10.00
C ARG A 3 13.57 -13.69 -9.59
N ILE A 4 13.50 -13.35 -8.32
CA ILE A 4 12.66 -12.24 -7.86
C ILE A 4 13.23 -11.01 -8.57
N PRO A 5 12.48 -10.30 -9.44
CA PRO A 5 12.88 -8.94 -9.75
C PRO A 5 12.76 -8.18 -8.43
N VAL A 6 13.90 -7.92 -7.79
CA VAL A 6 14.03 -6.83 -6.83
C VAL A 6 13.36 -5.65 -7.49
N PHE A 7 12.30 -5.14 -6.85
CA PHE A 7 11.64 -3.89 -7.20
C PHE A 7 12.74 -2.90 -7.58
N ALA A 8 12.87 -2.63 -8.87
CA ALA A 8 13.79 -1.63 -9.36
C ALA A 8 13.44 -0.35 -8.60
N ALA A 9 14.43 0.13 -7.84
CA ALA A 9 14.35 1.36 -7.09
C ALA A 9 13.74 2.44 -7.97
N ALA A 10 12.48 2.79 -7.70
CA ALA A 10 11.95 4.07 -8.14
C ALA A 10 12.87 5.11 -7.50
N GLY A 11 13.53 5.89 -8.37
CA GLY A 11 14.66 6.75 -8.04
C GLY A 11 14.45 7.58 -6.78
N GLU A 12 15.55 7.87 -6.09
CA GLU A 12 15.58 8.67 -4.88
C GLU A 12 14.75 9.94 -5.05
N PRO A 13 13.54 10.03 -4.46
CA PRO A 13 12.85 11.29 -4.49
C PRO A 13 13.50 12.13 -3.40
N THR A 14 13.93 13.34 -3.75
CA THR A 14 14.24 14.41 -2.80
C THR A 14 12.93 14.82 -2.09
N ALA A 15 12.38 13.89 -1.30
CA ALA A 15 11.06 13.94 -0.70
C ALA A 15 11.14 14.58 0.68
N SER A 16 11.54 15.85 0.74
CA SER A 16 11.78 16.47 2.06
C SER A 16 10.49 16.93 2.76
N VAL A 17 9.33 17.02 2.09
CA VAL A 17 8.08 17.46 2.77
C VAL A 17 6.81 16.69 2.34
N CYS A 18 6.72 16.18 1.11
CA CYS A 18 5.49 15.57 0.59
C CYS A 18 5.23 14.12 1.07
N LEU A 19 6.25 13.38 1.51
CA LEU A 19 6.08 12.02 2.07
C LEU A 19 5.52 12.03 3.52
N SER A 20 5.19 13.20 4.05
CA SER A 20 4.62 13.39 5.39
C SER A 20 3.15 12.94 5.50
N ALA A 21 2.73 11.89 4.78
CA ALA A 21 1.36 11.35 4.86
C ALA A 21 0.94 10.97 6.30
N LEU A 22 1.92 10.76 7.19
CA LEU A 22 1.73 10.50 8.62
C LEU A 22 2.16 11.68 9.51
N GLY A 23 2.23 12.89 8.95
CA GLY A 23 2.65 14.12 9.63
C GLY A 23 4.16 14.24 9.88
N SER A 24 4.56 15.43 10.34
CA SER A 24 5.92 15.80 10.72
C SER A 24 5.89 16.71 11.96
N GLY A 25 6.96 16.74 12.75
CA GLY A 25 7.07 17.60 13.93
C GLY A 25 6.26 17.10 15.16
N GLY A 26 5.87 18.03 16.04
CA GLY A 26 5.24 17.71 17.34
C GLY A 26 3.84 17.07 17.28
N HIS A 27 3.19 17.08 16.10
CA HIS A 27 1.90 16.42 15.86
C HIS A 27 2.00 15.28 14.84
N ALA A 28 3.20 14.73 14.63
CA ALA A 28 3.36 13.52 13.82
C ALA A 28 2.57 12.35 14.43
N CYS A 29 2.12 11.42 13.59
CA CYS A 29 1.39 10.25 14.03
C CYS A 29 2.25 9.43 15.01
N ILE A 30 1.80 9.32 16.27
CA ILE A 30 2.44 8.48 17.29
C ILE A 30 2.53 7.01 16.85
N GLY A 31 1.56 6.56 16.06
CA GLY A 31 1.49 5.23 15.47
C GLY A 31 2.31 5.04 14.19
N LYS A 32 3.11 6.01 13.73
CA LYS A 32 3.79 5.96 12.43
C LYS A 32 4.61 4.68 12.22
N ARG A 33 5.40 4.28 13.22
CA ARG A 33 6.24 3.07 13.13
C ARG A 33 5.42 1.79 13.12
N LEU A 34 4.36 1.74 13.92
CA LEU A 34 3.44 0.60 13.96
C LEU A 34 2.70 0.45 12.62
N ALA A 35 2.16 1.54 12.08
CA ALA A 35 1.45 1.54 10.81
C ALA A 35 2.32 1.01 9.67
N LEU A 36 3.59 1.44 9.60
CA LEU A 36 4.54 0.94 8.60
C LEU A 36 4.82 -0.56 8.78
N MET A 37 5.05 -1.02 10.01
CA MET A 37 5.30 -2.44 10.29
C MET A 37 4.09 -3.31 9.90
N VAL A 38 2.88 -2.90 10.30
CA VAL A 38 1.65 -3.64 9.98
C VAL A 38 1.41 -3.64 8.48
N ALA A 39 1.58 -2.50 7.80
CA ALA A 39 1.43 -2.42 6.35
C ALA A 39 2.40 -3.37 5.63
N MET A 40 3.67 -3.38 6.03
CA MET A 40 4.66 -4.31 5.47
C MET A 40 4.28 -5.77 5.73
N GLY A 41 3.84 -6.11 6.95
CA GLY A 41 3.41 -7.47 7.31
C GLY A 41 2.21 -7.93 6.49
N VAL A 42 1.18 -7.10 6.37
CA VAL A 42 -0.03 -7.39 5.59
C VAL A 42 0.30 -7.55 4.10
N VAL A 43 1.05 -6.62 3.51
CA VAL A 43 1.44 -6.69 2.10
C VAL A 43 2.31 -7.92 1.83
N SER A 44 3.24 -8.24 2.73
CA SER A 44 4.10 -9.43 2.62
C SER A 44 3.27 -10.72 2.66
N ALA A 45 2.33 -10.83 3.61
CA ALA A 45 1.45 -12.00 3.70
C ALA A 45 0.60 -12.18 2.45
N ILE A 46 0.00 -11.09 1.95
CA ILE A 46 -0.80 -11.10 0.72
C ILE A 46 0.06 -11.49 -0.48
N ALA A 47 1.26 -10.91 -0.63
CA ALA A 47 2.15 -11.16 -1.75
C ALA A 47 2.71 -12.58 -1.79
N GLN A 48 2.93 -13.20 -0.63
CA GLN A 48 3.41 -14.59 -0.53
C GLN A 48 2.32 -15.61 -0.82
N GLN A 49 1.12 -15.38 -0.29
CA GLN A 49 0.06 -16.41 -0.30
C GLN A 49 -0.94 -16.23 -1.44
N PHE A 50 -1.04 -15.05 -2.03
CA PHE A 50 -2.07 -14.73 -3.02
C PHE A 50 -1.51 -14.04 -4.27
N GLN A 51 -2.16 -14.27 -5.39
CA GLN A 51 -2.09 -13.47 -6.60
C GLN A 51 -3.36 -12.63 -6.69
N VAL A 52 -3.20 -11.30 -6.68
CA VAL A 52 -4.29 -10.32 -6.69
C VAL A 52 -4.55 -9.85 -8.11
N GLN A 53 -5.80 -9.92 -8.57
CA GLN A 53 -6.23 -9.39 -9.87
C GLN A 53 -7.40 -8.43 -9.67
N LEU A 54 -7.39 -7.28 -10.35
CA LEU A 54 -8.47 -6.30 -10.28
C LEU A 54 -9.68 -6.82 -11.09
N VAL A 55 -10.89 -6.67 -10.56
CA VAL A 55 -12.11 -7.16 -11.23
C VAL A 55 -12.54 -6.23 -12.38
N SER A 56 -12.28 -4.93 -12.26
CA SER A 56 -12.66 -3.92 -13.24
C SER A 56 -11.69 -2.76 -13.24
N ASP A 57 -11.32 -2.26 -14.43
CA ASP A 57 -10.46 -1.09 -14.64
C ASP A 57 -11.20 0.25 -14.53
N GLN A 58 -12.38 0.25 -13.90
CA GLN A 58 -13.15 1.47 -13.69
C GLN A 58 -12.36 2.47 -12.81
N PRO A 59 -12.48 3.78 -13.08
CA PRO A 59 -11.79 4.79 -12.28
C PRO A 59 -12.30 4.77 -10.83
N ILE A 60 -11.36 4.70 -9.89
CA ILE A 60 -11.66 4.67 -8.45
C ILE A 60 -11.92 6.09 -7.97
N GLU A 61 -13.19 6.42 -7.70
CA GLU A 61 -13.56 7.70 -7.11
C GLU A 61 -13.21 7.78 -5.62
N ILE A 62 -12.61 8.90 -5.21
CA ILE A 62 -12.25 9.17 -3.83
C ILE A 62 -13.42 9.82 -3.08
N ASP A 63 -13.66 9.36 -1.86
CA ASP A 63 -14.58 9.92 -0.86
C ASP A 63 -13.79 10.69 0.21
N PRO A 64 -13.79 12.04 0.19
CA PRO A 64 -13.12 12.86 1.19
C PRO A 64 -14.01 13.06 2.43
N ARG A 65 -14.01 12.07 3.33
CA ARG A 65 -14.59 12.21 4.68
C ARG A 65 -13.51 12.64 5.69
N SER A 66 -13.55 12.12 6.92
CA SER A 66 -12.48 12.30 7.90
C SER A 66 -11.13 11.72 7.44
N THR A 67 -11.12 10.77 6.50
CA THR A 67 -9.93 10.22 5.86
C THR A 67 -10.24 9.96 4.39
N LEU A 68 -9.26 10.09 3.49
CA LEU A 68 -9.40 9.73 2.08
C LEU A 68 -9.62 8.21 1.93
N ARG A 69 -10.70 7.81 1.27
CA ARG A 69 -11.01 6.40 0.99
C ARG A 69 -11.70 6.27 -0.38
N PRO A 70 -11.62 5.12 -1.06
CA PRO A 70 -12.47 4.84 -2.23
C PRO A 70 -13.97 4.82 -1.87
N LYS A 71 -14.85 5.41 -2.69
CA LYS A 71 -16.31 5.43 -2.44
C LYS A 71 -16.94 4.04 -2.37
N GLY A 72 -16.56 3.15 -3.28
CA GLY A 72 -17.16 1.82 -3.47
C GLY A 72 -16.27 0.63 -3.05
N GLY A 73 -15.16 0.90 -2.36
CA GLY A 73 -14.11 -0.09 -2.16
C GLY A 73 -13.40 -0.48 -3.47
N ILE A 74 -12.48 -1.45 -3.39
CA ILE A 74 -11.76 -1.97 -4.56
C ILE A 74 -12.03 -3.47 -4.62
N GLN A 75 -12.71 -3.92 -5.67
CA GLN A 75 -13.01 -5.32 -5.87
C GLN A 75 -11.82 -6.03 -6.52
N VAL A 76 -11.32 -7.06 -5.85
CA VAL A 76 -10.19 -7.87 -6.31
C VAL A 76 -10.55 -9.36 -6.24
N MET A 77 -10.03 -10.11 -7.20
CA MET A 77 -10.06 -11.57 -7.20
C MET A 77 -8.71 -12.08 -6.67
N LEU A 78 -8.79 -12.99 -5.69
CA LEU A 78 -7.61 -13.61 -5.07
C LEU A 78 -7.47 -15.04 -5.57
N LYS A 79 -6.27 -15.39 -6.06
CA LYS A 79 -5.89 -16.77 -6.37
C LYS A 79 -4.81 -17.20 -5.39
N ALA A 80 -4.94 -18.36 -4.76
CA ALA A 80 -3.90 -18.89 -3.89
C ALA A 80 -2.61 -19.13 -4.71
N ARG A 81 -1.47 -18.68 -4.19
CA ARG A 81 -0.16 -18.98 -4.77
C ARG A 81 0.27 -20.38 -4.28
N PRO A 82 0.68 -21.29 -5.18
CA PRO A 82 1.29 -22.54 -4.74
C PRO A 82 2.58 -22.24 -3.98
N ALA A 83 2.74 -22.87 -2.81
CA ALA A 83 3.89 -22.71 -1.93
C ALA A 83 5.17 -23.29 -2.53
#